data_AF-A0AAD7U905-F1
#
_entry.id   AF-A0AAD7U905-F1
#
_cell.length_a   1.000
_cell.length_b   1.000
_cell.length_c   1.000
_cell.angle_alpha   90.00
_cell.angle_beta   90.00
_cell.angle_gamma   90.00
#
_symmetry.space_group_name_H-M   'P 1'
#
loop_
_entity.id
_entity.type
_entity.pdbx_description
1 polymer ?
#
loop_
_entity_poly.entity_id
_entity_poly.type
_entity_poly.pdbx_seq_one_letter_code
_entity_poly.pdbx_strand_id
1 'polypeptide(L)'
;MRRRGRARACVAVVFAMVTASMVSSLHRAQGDEVVVAPTHESLARFAREAVVVVQNEAPAEAATYAGDEVPAAIYARETAVIVGEERCEAFRRTTSEGRRPAAAGLFNTGTNLLWKLLHKNCAMPRECASFARRRRMHDESVAYEARRGTGECSPFLTQVPWGKHNPVSWRGSHYAEMMRRVNVSEVLPVAVVKDPLTWFASMCRMEYAAKFRHGQAQCCPSPLNRTQTQVRWRKERPAQDYASIAHLWSQWNSAYLDYSGPRLVVRYEDLLWRTRETVSRVCVCAGGVPAAPSNFDVISSSAKGGAGHGFADTSRASATAKYSNETKRYQFLRDADLNYLNDHVDARLLDTFGYAATVDRRRQLYGDAPPCRPSRTAYLEALGLKPSARGPVPIDDQSDGVLANGVFYRNPNKKILPFSIRNYNNAKHHPPR
;
A
#
# COMPACT_ATOMS: atom_id res chain seq x y z
N MET A 1 -36.75 29.13 18.20
CA MET A 1 -36.19 29.48 16.87
C MET A 1 -35.65 30.91 16.89
N ARG A 2 -34.33 31.10 16.92
CA ARG A 2 -33.53 32.28 16.51
C ARG A 2 -32.20 32.23 17.26
N ARG A 3 -31.12 32.64 16.56
CA ARG A 3 -29.69 32.66 16.96
C ARG A 3 -28.89 31.41 16.58
N ARG A 4 -28.43 31.39 15.32
CA ARG A 4 -27.11 30.90 14.88
C ARG A 4 -26.93 31.28 13.42
N GLY A 5 -26.36 32.46 13.16
CA GLY A 5 -26.19 32.99 11.80
C GLY A 5 -25.31 34.23 11.65
N ARG A 6 -24.43 34.55 12.62
CA ARG A 6 -23.62 35.79 12.58
C ARG A 6 -22.11 35.62 12.45
N ALA A 7 -21.56 34.40 12.50
CA ALA A 7 -20.10 34.23 12.50
C ALA A 7 -19.45 34.17 11.10
N ARG A 8 -20.21 33.91 10.02
CA ARG A 8 -19.64 33.79 8.66
C ARG A 8 -19.74 35.07 7.82
N ALA A 9 -20.59 36.02 8.21
CA ALA A 9 -20.71 37.31 7.53
C ALA A 9 -19.56 38.27 7.87
N CYS A 10 -18.93 38.15 9.05
CA CYS A 10 -17.87 39.08 9.45
C CYS A 10 -16.57 38.93 8.65
N VAL A 11 -16.18 37.73 8.22
CA VAL A 11 -14.87 37.54 7.55
C VAL A 11 -14.90 38.04 6.10
N ALA A 12 -16.01 37.87 5.38
CA ALA A 12 -16.16 38.39 4.01
C ALA A 12 -16.30 39.92 3.98
N VAL A 13 -16.96 40.51 4.99
CA VAL A 13 -17.08 41.97 5.12
C VAL A 13 -15.74 42.62 5.44
N VAL A 14 -14.89 41.98 6.26
CA VAL A 14 -13.57 42.52 6.59
C VAL A 14 -12.62 42.52 5.37
N PHE A 15 -12.65 41.48 4.52
CA PHE A 15 -11.80 41.45 3.32
C PHE A 15 -12.25 42.46 2.24
N ALA A 16 -13.56 42.66 2.09
CA ALA A 16 -14.13 43.68 1.21
C ALA A 16 -13.87 45.12 1.72
N MET A 17 -13.87 45.32 3.05
CA MET A 17 -13.54 46.63 3.64
C MET A 17 -12.04 46.96 3.52
N VAL A 18 -11.15 45.98 3.64
CA VAL A 18 -9.70 46.20 3.47
C VAL A 18 -9.34 46.53 2.02
N THR A 19 -9.98 45.88 1.04
CA THR A 19 -9.80 46.20 -0.38
C THR A 19 -10.43 47.53 -0.78
N ALA A 20 -11.62 47.86 -0.27
CA ALA A 20 -12.23 49.19 -0.47
C ALA A 20 -11.39 50.32 0.16
N SER A 21 -10.79 50.07 1.33
CA SER A 21 -9.92 51.06 1.99
C SER A 21 -8.59 51.26 1.25
N MET A 22 -8.03 50.22 0.61
CA MET A 22 -6.83 50.36 -0.23
C MET A 22 -7.11 51.05 -1.57
N VAL A 23 -8.27 50.79 -2.20
CA VAL A 23 -8.69 51.49 -3.44
C VAL A 23 -9.01 52.96 -3.16
N SER A 24 -9.61 53.27 -2.00
CA SER A 24 -9.88 54.65 -1.60
C SER A 24 -8.60 55.43 -1.23
N SER A 25 -7.53 54.76 -0.82
CA SER A 25 -6.21 55.37 -0.59
C SER A 25 -5.43 55.59 -1.88
N LEU A 26 -5.61 54.77 -2.93
CA LEU A 26 -5.01 55.01 -4.24
C LEU A 26 -5.68 56.15 -5.01
N HIS A 27 -7.00 56.31 -4.92
CA HIS A 27 -7.71 57.38 -5.65
C HIS A 27 -7.63 58.78 -5.02
N ARG A 28 -7.09 58.93 -3.80
CA ARG A 28 -6.79 60.26 -3.24
C ARG A 28 -5.53 60.91 -3.82
N ALA A 29 -4.74 60.19 -4.62
CA ALA A 29 -3.49 60.69 -5.20
C ALA A 29 -3.66 61.29 -6.61
N GLN A 30 -4.83 61.18 -7.23
CA GLN A 30 -5.10 61.71 -8.56
C GLN A 30 -6.44 62.43 -8.52
N GLY A 31 -6.39 63.76 -8.58
CA GLY A 31 -7.58 64.60 -8.61
C GLY A 31 -8.45 64.28 -9.82
N ASP A 32 -9.76 64.44 -9.61
CA ASP A 32 -10.86 64.43 -10.56
C ASP A 32 -11.34 63.06 -11.11
N GLU A 33 -12.34 62.48 -10.44
CA GLU A 33 -13.66 62.16 -11.01
C GLU A 33 -14.62 61.65 -9.91
N VAL A 34 -15.89 62.02 -9.98
CA VAL A 34 -16.92 61.54 -9.04
C VAL A 34 -17.25 60.08 -9.37
N VAL A 35 -16.62 59.15 -8.65
CA VAL A 35 -16.93 57.72 -8.75
C VAL A 35 -18.27 57.45 -8.08
N VAL A 36 -19.31 57.17 -8.88
CA VAL A 36 -20.62 56.73 -8.39
C VAL A 36 -20.44 55.36 -7.72
N ALA A 37 -20.84 55.27 -6.44
CA ALA A 37 -20.74 54.02 -5.69
C ALA A 37 -21.51 52.89 -6.39
N PRO A 38 -20.91 51.70 -6.57
CA PRO A 38 -21.57 50.59 -7.23
C PRO A 38 -22.82 50.19 -6.43
N THR A 39 -23.93 49.96 -7.13
CA THR A 39 -25.15 49.50 -6.49
C THR A 39 -24.96 48.10 -5.90
N HIS A 40 -25.79 47.76 -4.91
CA HIS A 40 -25.76 46.46 -4.25
C HIS A 40 -25.92 45.28 -5.23
N GLU A 41 -26.54 45.53 -6.39
CA GLU A 41 -26.75 44.58 -7.46
C GLU A 41 -25.48 44.35 -8.31
N SER A 42 -24.68 45.39 -8.54
CA SER A 42 -23.38 45.32 -9.22
C SER A 42 -22.38 44.49 -8.41
N LEU A 43 -22.33 44.71 -7.08
CA LEU A 43 -21.48 43.94 -6.17
C LEU A 43 -21.90 42.47 -6.10
N ALA A 44 -23.20 42.18 -6.13
CA ALA A 44 -23.70 40.81 -6.15
C ALA A 44 -23.45 40.10 -7.49
N ARG A 45 -23.40 40.83 -8.62
CA ARG A 45 -23.01 40.29 -9.93
C ARG A 45 -21.51 39.99 -9.98
N PHE A 46 -20.68 40.94 -9.53
CA PHE A 46 -19.23 40.77 -9.46
C PHE A 46 -18.83 39.61 -8.53
N ALA A 47 -19.50 39.43 -7.39
CA ALA A 47 -19.28 38.30 -6.51
C ALA A 47 -19.71 36.95 -7.14
N ARG A 48 -20.76 36.94 -7.97
CA ARG A 48 -21.18 35.72 -8.70
C ARG A 48 -20.23 35.38 -9.84
N GLU A 49 -19.75 36.37 -10.58
CA GLU A 49 -18.78 36.18 -11.66
C GLU A 49 -17.39 35.81 -11.10
N ALA A 50 -16.95 36.42 -9.99
CA ALA A 50 -15.69 36.06 -9.33
C ALA A 50 -15.70 34.64 -8.74
N VAL A 51 -16.85 34.12 -8.30
CA VAL A 51 -17.00 32.72 -7.86
C VAL A 51 -16.93 31.75 -9.05
N VAL A 52 -17.34 32.17 -10.25
CA VAL A 52 -17.25 31.37 -11.48
C VAL A 52 -15.82 31.35 -12.04
N VAL A 53 -15.04 32.43 -11.87
CA VAL A 53 -13.67 32.51 -12.40
C VAL A 53 -12.64 31.70 -11.58
N VAL A 54 -12.92 31.37 -10.32
CA VAL A 54 -11.99 30.55 -9.48
C VAL A 54 -12.11 29.04 -9.77
N GLN A 55 -13.04 28.60 -10.62
CA GLN A 55 -13.25 27.17 -10.91
C GLN A 55 -12.71 26.67 -12.25
N ASN A 56 -12.12 27.51 -13.10
CA ASN A 56 -11.61 27.08 -14.40
C ASN A 56 -10.12 27.41 -14.58
N GLU A 57 -9.36 26.32 -14.75
CA GLU A 57 -8.12 26.23 -15.52
C GLU A 57 -6.89 26.99 -15.00
N ALA A 58 -6.18 26.35 -14.07
CA ALA A 58 -4.72 26.36 -14.17
C ALA A 58 -4.32 25.11 -14.96
N PRO A 59 -3.65 25.22 -16.12
CA PRO A 59 -3.03 24.06 -16.75
C PRO A 59 -2.02 23.49 -15.75
N ALA A 60 -2.15 22.19 -15.48
CA ALA A 60 -1.20 21.46 -14.67
C ALA A 60 0.13 21.38 -15.42
N GLU A 61 0.95 22.42 -15.35
CA GLU A 61 2.38 22.26 -15.54
C GLU A 61 2.82 21.24 -14.50
N ALA A 62 3.15 20.04 -14.99
CA ALA A 62 3.72 18.96 -14.20
C ALA A 62 5.12 19.39 -13.77
N ALA A 63 5.21 20.30 -12.80
CA ALA A 63 6.42 20.56 -12.08
C ALA A 63 6.86 19.21 -11.49
N THR A 64 7.96 18.67 -12.01
CA THR A 64 8.62 17.50 -11.44
C THR A 64 9.05 17.88 -10.02
N TYR A 65 8.28 17.44 -9.04
CA TYR A 65 8.48 17.80 -7.64
C TYR A 65 9.70 17.06 -7.06
N ALA A 66 10.47 17.76 -6.24
CA ALA A 66 11.52 17.15 -5.43
C ALA A 66 10.92 16.07 -4.50
N GLY A 67 11.04 14.80 -4.89
CA GLY A 67 10.52 13.64 -4.15
C GLY A 67 9.85 12.57 -5.01
N ASP A 68 9.38 12.92 -6.19
CA ASP A 68 8.95 11.94 -7.20
C ASP A 68 10.16 11.59 -8.07
N GLU A 69 10.60 10.33 -7.98
CA GLU A 69 11.69 9.81 -8.80
C GLU A 69 11.16 9.48 -10.19
N VAL A 70 11.98 9.68 -11.22
CA VAL A 70 11.63 9.24 -12.58
C VAL A 70 11.28 7.75 -12.51
N PRO A 71 10.04 7.37 -12.90
CA PRO A 71 9.61 5.99 -12.86
C PRO A 71 10.60 5.14 -13.66
N ALA A 72 10.87 3.93 -13.18
CA ALA A 72 11.57 2.96 -14.01
C ALA A 72 10.83 2.84 -15.35
N ALA A 73 11.57 2.76 -16.46
CA ALA A 73 10.98 2.73 -17.81
C ALA A 73 9.85 1.69 -17.94
N ILE A 74 9.98 0.56 -17.25
CA ILE A 74 9.00 -0.54 -17.20
C ILE A 74 7.65 -0.19 -16.54
N TYR A 75 7.61 0.85 -15.71
CA TYR A 75 6.40 1.34 -15.04
C TYR A 75 6.10 2.80 -15.38
N ALA A 76 6.81 3.34 -16.38
CA ALA A 76 6.62 4.69 -16.85
C ALA A 76 5.18 4.88 -17.34
N ARG A 77 4.54 5.88 -16.77
CA ARG A 77 3.19 6.39 -17.06
C ARG A 77 3.25 7.90 -16.86
N GLU A 78 2.37 8.67 -17.47
CA GLU A 78 2.35 10.11 -17.19
C GLU A 78 1.83 10.39 -15.77
N THR A 79 0.82 9.64 -15.33
CA THR A 79 0.14 9.82 -14.04
C THR A 79 0.05 8.50 -13.25
N ALA A 80 -0.29 8.60 -11.96
CA ALA A 80 -0.57 7.43 -11.14
C ALA A 80 -1.82 6.70 -11.64
N VAL A 81 -1.74 5.37 -11.68
CA VAL A 81 -2.84 4.51 -12.09
C VAL A 81 -3.69 4.17 -10.86
N ILE A 82 -4.85 4.79 -10.77
CA ILE A 82 -5.83 4.59 -9.70
C ILE A 82 -7.19 4.27 -10.32
N VAL A 83 -7.69 3.06 -10.06
CA VAL A 83 -9.01 2.63 -10.55
C VAL A 83 -10.06 2.84 -9.46
N GLY A 84 -11.25 3.32 -9.83
CA GLY A 84 -12.38 3.51 -8.93
C GLY A 84 -12.60 4.95 -8.47
N GLU A 85 -11.82 5.92 -8.98
CA GLU A 85 -11.95 7.33 -8.60
C GLU A 85 -13.30 7.94 -8.96
N GLU A 86 -13.95 7.42 -10.00
CA GLU A 86 -15.30 7.80 -10.42
C GLU A 86 -16.35 7.57 -9.30
N ARG A 87 -16.01 6.75 -8.30
CA ARG A 87 -16.89 6.40 -7.17
C ARG A 87 -16.65 7.25 -5.94
N CYS A 88 -15.59 8.07 -5.93
CA CYS A 88 -15.21 8.86 -4.77
C CYS A 88 -16.28 9.85 -4.34
N GLU A 89 -16.91 10.53 -5.30
CA GLU A 89 -17.96 11.49 -4.99
C GLU A 89 -19.18 10.79 -4.36
N ALA A 90 -19.64 9.69 -4.97
CA ALA A 90 -20.74 8.89 -4.44
C ALA A 90 -20.43 8.37 -3.03
N PHE A 91 -19.21 7.88 -2.79
CA PHE A 91 -18.74 7.48 -1.45
C PHE A 91 -18.83 8.63 -0.45
N ARG A 92 -18.27 9.80 -0.76
CA ARG A 92 -18.32 10.97 0.14
C ARG A 92 -19.74 11.49 0.40
N ARG A 93 -20.67 11.34 -0.55
CA ARG A 93 -22.08 11.75 -0.37
C ARG A 93 -22.89 10.77 0.48
N THR A 94 -22.61 9.48 0.35
CA THR A 94 -23.40 8.41 0.99
C THR A 94 -22.88 7.98 2.36
N THR A 95 -21.71 8.48 2.77
CA THR A 95 -21.10 8.19 4.06
C THR A 95 -21.13 9.38 5.00
N SER A 96 -21.06 9.11 6.30
CA SER A 96 -20.96 10.15 7.32
C SER A 96 -19.56 10.80 7.34
N GLU A 97 -19.33 11.70 8.29
CA GLU A 97 -18.00 12.23 8.59
C GLU A 97 -17.04 11.16 9.17
N GLY A 98 -17.57 9.99 9.53
CA GLY A 98 -16.89 8.76 9.98
C GLY A 98 -16.08 8.01 8.94
N ARG A 99 -16.08 8.49 7.70
CA ARG A 99 -15.48 7.80 6.57
C ARG A 99 -13.96 7.75 6.64
N ARG A 100 -13.38 6.65 6.16
CA ARG A 100 -11.93 6.42 6.19
C ARG A 100 -11.44 5.46 5.12
N PRO A 101 -10.23 5.69 4.55
CA PRO A 101 -9.59 4.69 3.72
C PRO A 101 -8.95 3.59 4.58
N ALA A 102 -8.92 2.38 4.02
CA ALA A 102 -8.34 1.21 4.68
C ALA A 102 -7.58 0.35 3.67
N ALA A 103 -6.39 -0.10 4.05
CA ALA A 103 -5.55 -0.90 3.16
C ALA A 103 -6.15 -2.31 2.94
N ALA A 104 -6.19 -2.72 1.69
CA ALA A 104 -6.42 -4.09 1.26
C ALA A 104 -5.33 -4.51 0.27
N GLY A 105 -5.09 -5.80 0.10
CA GLY A 105 -4.10 -6.29 -0.86
C GLY A 105 -3.77 -7.75 -0.60
N LEU A 106 -3.32 -8.47 -1.62
CA LEU A 106 -2.67 -9.76 -1.41
C LEU A 106 -1.47 -9.64 -0.46
N PHE A 107 -0.99 -10.77 0.06
CA PHE A 107 0.28 -10.80 0.78
C PHE A 107 1.38 -10.15 -0.06
N ASN A 108 2.36 -9.48 0.56
CA ASN A 108 3.48 -8.86 -0.16
C ASN A 108 3.17 -7.79 -1.24
N THR A 109 1.97 -7.20 -1.29
CA THR A 109 1.67 -6.11 -2.25
C THR A 109 2.01 -4.71 -1.75
N GLY A 110 2.44 -4.55 -0.49
CA GLY A 110 2.80 -3.22 0.05
C GLY A 110 1.68 -2.51 0.82
N THR A 111 0.66 -3.23 1.27
CA THR A 111 -0.42 -2.69 2.12
C THR A 111 0.07 -1.90 3.34
N ASN A 112 1.18 -2.31 3.95
CA ASN A 112 1.77 -1.60 5.10
C ASN A 112 2.40 -0.26 4.68
N LEU A 113 3.00 -0.19 3.48
CA LEU A 113 3.53 1.06 2.94
C LEU A 113 2.39 2.06 2.70
N LEU A 114 1.32 1.62 2.02
CA LEU A 114 0.13 2.46 1.81
C LEU A 114 -0.42 3.01 3.13
N TRP A 115 -0.64 2.15 4.13
CA TRP A 115 -1.17 2.58 5.42
C TRP A 115 -0.27 3.63 6.09
N LYS A 116 1.06 3.40 6.14
CA LYS A 116 1.98 4.38 6.74
C LYS A 116 1.99 5.70 5.98
N LEU A 117 1.96 5.65 4.64
CA LEU A 117 1.92 6.84 3.80
C LEU A 117 0.66 7.66 4.03
N LEU A 118 -0.51 7.03 4.08
CA LEU A 118 -1.77 7.70 4.39
C LEU A 118 -1.75 8.30 5.80
N HIS A 119 -1.26 7.53 6.78
CA HIS A 119 -1.17 7.99 8.17
C HIS A 119 -0.30 9.23 8.34
N LYS A 120 0.80 9.34 7.59
CA LYS A 120 1.71 10.49 7.66
C LYS A 120 1.25 11.69 6.83
N ASN A 121 0.54 11.46 5.73
CA ASN A 121 0.36 12.48 4.69
C ASN A 121 -1.09 12.84 4.38
N CYS A 122 -2.06 12.30 5.11
CA CYS A 122 -3.46 12.62 4.89
C CYS A 122 -4.11 13.04 6.20
N ALA A 123 -4.76 14.20 6.22
CA ALA A 123 -5.51 14.68 7.37
C ALA A 123 -7.02 14.43 7.14
N MET A 124 -7.73 13.90 8.14
CA MET A 124 -9.19 13.76 8.10
C MET A 124 -9.83 14.61 9.21
N PRO A 125 -9.84 15.95 9.07
CA PRO A 125 -10.17 16.85 10.16
C PRO A 125 -11.58 16.62 10.74
N ARG A 126 -12.54 16.24 9.89
CA ARG A 126 -13.93 15.99 10.30
C ARG A 126 -14.06 14.71 11.14
N GLU A 127 -13.41 13.64 10.72
CA GLU A 127 -13.44 12.38 11.46
C GLU A 127 -12.80 12.55 12.84
N CYS A 128 -11.68 13.25 12.89
CA CYS A 128 -10.96 13.50 14.13
C CYS A 128 -11.75 14.35 15.14
N ALA A 129 -12.55 15.30 14.67
CA ALA A 129 -13.48 16.04 15.51
C ALA A 129 -14.60 15.13 16.07
N SER A 130 -15.08 14.17 15.27
CA SER A 130 -16.08 13.17 15.67
C SER A 130 -15.54 12.24 16.77
N PHE A 131 -14.28 11.81 16.63
CA PHE A 131 -13.56 10.98 17.59
C PHE A 131 -13.32 11.69 18.93
N ALA A 132 -12.90 12.95 18.90
CA ALA A 132 -12.67 13.74 20.11
C ALA A 132 -13.94 13.87 20.97
N ARG A 133 -15.12 13.93 20.35
CA ARG A 133 -16.42 13.91 21.04
C ARG A 133 -16.75 12.54 21.62
N ARG A 134 -16.44 11.46 20.90
CA ARG A 134 -16.71 10.06 21.30
C ARG A 134 -15.78 9.52 22.38
N ARG A 135 -14.56 10.05 22.55
CA ARG A 135 -13.63 9.67 23.64
C ARG A 135 -14.20 9.86 25.06
N ARG A 136 -15.31 10.58 25.21
CA ARG A 136 -16.06 10.67 26.48
C ARG A 136 -16.90 9.42 26.77
N MET A 137 -17.00 8.48 25.84
CA MET A 137 -17.60 7.16 26.01
C MET A 137 -16.48 6.10 26.03
N HIS A 138 -16.48 5.24 27.05
CA HIS A 138 -15.48 4.20 27.32
C HIS A 138 -15.45 3.07 26.27
N ASP A 139 -15.25 3.37 24.99
CA ASP A 139 -15.05 2.35 23.95
C ASP A 139 -13.55 2.06 23.75
N GLU A 140 -13.06 1.02 24.44
CA GLU A 140 -11.65 0.63 24.45
C GLU A 140 -11.12 0.17 23.08
N SER A 141 -11.97 -0.30 22.17
CA SER A 141 -11.54 -0.77 20.85
C SER A 141 -11.07 0.38 19.95
N VAL A 142 -11.68 1.56 20.13
CA VAL A 142 -11.33 2.80 19.44
C VAL A 142 -10.09 3.44 20.06
N ALA A 143 -9.87 3.22 21.36
CA ALA A 143 -8.69 3.70 22.07
C ALA A 143 -7.40 2.99 21.64
N TYR A 144 -7.45 1.72 21.20
CA TYR A 144 -6.25 0.94 20.85
C TYR A 144 -5.49 1.51 19.64
N GLU A 145 -6.18 1.95 18.58
CA GLU A 145 -5.52 2.58 17.42
C GLU A 145 -5.13 4.05 17.69
N ALA A 146 -5.88 4.76 18.54
CA ALA A 146 -5.58 6.15 18.92
C ALA A 146 -4.50 6.30 20.01
N ARG A 147 -4.08 5.21 20.68
CA ARG A 147 -3.09 5.23 21.78
C ARG A 147 -1.65 5.01 21.33
N ARG A 148 -1.36 4.86 20.04
CA ARG A 148 0.00 4.61 19.53
C ARG A 148 0.94 5.82 19.47
N GLY A 149 0.69 6.87 20.25
CA GLY A 149 1.77 7.70 20.79
C GLY A 149 1.63 9.22 20.73
N THR A 150 0.80 9.82 19.87
CA THR A 150 0.78 11.29 19.71
C THR A 150 -0.47 11.98 20.27
N GLY A 151 -1.50 11.22 20.67
CA GLY A 151 -2.80 11.80 21.01
C GLY A 151 -3.58 12.34 19.80
N GLU A 152 -3.00 12.25 18.60
CA GLU A 152 -3.63 12.64 17.35
C GLU A 152 -4.56 11.51 16.87
N CYS A 153 -5.71 11.92 16.35
CA CYS A 153 -6.62 10.99 15.69
C CYS A 153 -5.91 10.33 14.51
N SER A 154 -5.90 9.00 14.46
CA SER A 154 -5.51 8.23 13.28
C SER A 154 -6.78 7.82 12.54
N PRO A 155 -7.23 8.59 11.53
CA PRO A 155 -8.46 8.29 10.83
C PRO A 155 -8.25 7.16 9.80
N PHE A 156 -7.07 6.57 9.70
CA PHE A 156 -6.76 5.50 8.74
C PHE A 156 -6.72 4.14 9.41
N LEU A 157 -7.39 3.18 8.78
CA LEU A 157 -7.35 1.80 9.24
C LEU A 157 -6.14 1.08 8.65
N THR A 158 -5.44 0.34 9.50
CA THR A 158 -4.35 -0.56 9.09
C THR A 158 -4.79 -1.64 8.10
N GLN A 159 -6.09 -1.95 8.11
CA GLN A 159 -6.73 -2.93 7.24
C GLN A 159 -8.22 -2.67 7.08
N VAL A 160 -8.80 -3.15 5.98
CA VAL A 160 -10.25 -3.24 5.82
C VAL A 160 -10.90 -4.10 6.92
N PRO A 161 -12.17 -3.83 7.32
CA PRO A 161 -12.83 -4.55 8.41
C PRO A 161 -12.90 -6.07 8.21
N TRP A 162 -13.04 -6.56 6.98
CA TRP A 162 -13.06 -7.99 6.68
C TRP A 162 -11.67 -8.62 6.59
N GLY A 163 -10.60 -7.91 6.98
CA GLY A 163 -9.23 -8.41 7.00
C GLY A 163 -8.42 -8.04 5.76
N LYS A 164 -7.18 -7.56 5.99
CA LYS A 164 -6.29 -6.96 4.97
C LYS A 164 -6.12 -7.76 3.68
N HIS A 165 -6.01 -9.08 3.83
CA HIS A 165 -5.70 -10.01 2.73
C HIS A 165 -6.92 -10.76 2.20
N ASN A 166 -8.06 -10.64 2.87
CA ASN A 166 -9.26 -11.39 2.51
C ASN A 166 -9.92 -10.81 1.25
N PRO A 167 -10.59 -11.66 0.44
CA PRO A 167 -11.26 -11.21 -0.77
C PRO A 167 -12.40 -10.24 -0.44
N VAL A 168 -12.73 -9.34 -1.37
CA VAL A 168 -13.76 -8.31 -1.16
C VAL A 168 -15.16 -8.90 -0.92
N SER A 169 -15.43 -10.13 -1.39
CA SER A 169 -16.69 -10.84 -1.13
C SER A 169 -16.97 -11.11 0.36
N TRP A 170 -15.96 -10.95 1.21
CA TRP A 170 -16.10 -11.08 2.66
C TRP A 170 -16.57 -9.79 3.34
N ARG A 171 -16.67 -8.68 2.59
CA ARG A 171 -17.20 -7.42 3.08
C ARG A 171 -18.63 -7.62 3.59
N GLY A 172 -18.87 -7.29 4.85
CA GLY A 172 -20.18 -7.41 5.51
C GLY A 172 -20.52 -8.81 6.04
N SER A 173 -19.82 -9.86 5.59
CA SER A 173 -20.02 -11.25 6.06
C SER A 173 -18.93 -11.74 7.00
N HIS A 174 -17.81 -11.00 7.08
CA HIS A 174 -16.71 -11.29 8.00
C HIS A 174 -16.09 -9.99 8.54
N TYR A 175 -15.62 -10.07 9.79
CA TYR A 175 -14.95 -8.98 10.49
C TYR A 175 -13.70 -9.51 11.19
N ALA A 176 -12.57 -8.84 10.97
CA ALA A 176 -11.40 -8.96 11.82
C ALA A 176 -11.79 -8.53 13.25
N GLU A 177 -11.27 -9.23 14.25
CA GLU A 177 -11.71 -9.06 15.65
C GLU A 177 -11.63 -7.60 16.10
N MET A 178 -10.47 -6.96 15.86
CA MET A 178 -10.22 -5.57 16.20
C MET A 178 -11.08 -4.55 15.41
N MET A 179 -11.78 -4.98 14.37
CA MET A 179 -12.57 -4.12 13.48
C MET A 179 -14.09 -4.39 13.57
N ARG A 180 -14.55 -5.24 14.50
CA ARG A 180 -15.99 -5.58 14.63
C ARG A 180 -16.89 -4.35 14.86
N ARG A 181 -16.36 -3.29 15.46
CA ARG A 181 -17.09 -2.04 15.74
C ARG A 181 -16.98 -0.98 14.64
N VAL A 182 -16.23 -1.27 13.57
CA VAL A 182 -16.10 -0.34 12.43
C VAL A 182 -17.30 -0.48 11.52
N ASN A 183 -17.97 0.63 11.23
CA ASN A 183 -19.03 0.67 10.23
C ASN A 183 -18.45 0.43 8.83
N VAL A 184 -18.79 -0.70 8.23
CA VAL A 184 -18.24 -1.14 6.93
C VAL A 184 -18.68 -0.24 5.78
N SER A 185 -19.83 0.44 5.88
CA SER A 185 -20.26 1.38 4.83
C SER A 185 -19.41 2.65 4.82
N GLU A 186 -18.74 2.98 5.93
CA GLU A 186 -17.86 4.14 6.06
C GLU A 186 -16.41 3.85 5.65
N VAL A 187 -16.11 2.64 5.21
CA VAL A 187 -14.75 2.27 4.80
C VAL A 187 -14.61 2.28 3.28
N LEU A 188 -13.63 3.06 2.80
CA LEU A 188 -13.13 2.99 1.43
C LEU A 188 -11.97 1.98 1.38
N PRO A 189 -12.17 0.75 0.85
CA PRO A 189 -11.07 -0.16 0.63
C PRO A 189 -10.14 0.40 -0.44
N VAL A 190 -8.85 0.46 -0.15
CA VAL A 190 -7.79 0.82 -1.08
C VAL A 190 -6.94 -0.42 -1.30
N ALA A 191 -7.24 -1.15 -2.37
CA ALA A 191 -6.56 -2.39 -2.72
C ALA A 191 -5.24 -2.08 -3.43
N VAL A 192 -4.13 -2.58 -2.88
CA VAL A 192 -2.81 -2.47 -3.51
C VAL A 192 -2.58 -3.68 -4.41
N VAL A 193 -2.53 -3.44 -5.71
CA VAL A 193 -2.06 -4.40 -6.72
C VAL A 193 -0.57 -4.19 -6.95
N LYS A 194 0.14 -5.25 -7.32
CA LYS A 194 1.58 -5.22 -7.60
C LYS A 194 1.83 -6.01 -8.88
N ASP A 195 2.87 -5.63 -9.63
CA ASP A 195 3.30 -6.38 -10.82
C ASP A 195 3.36 -7.89 -10.51
N PRO A 196 2.64 -8.74 -11.28
CA PRO A 196 2.50 -10.16 -10.95
C PRO A 196 3.85 -10.87 -10.91
N LEU A 197 4.80 -10.52 -11.78
CA LEU A 197 6.09 -11.21 -11.88
C LEU A 197 6.95 -10.92 -10.65
N THR A 198 7.04 -9.65 -10.26
CA THR A 198 7.78 -9.27 -9.04
C THR A 198 7.05 -9.69 -7.76
N TRP A 199 5.72 -9.81 -7.82
CA TRP A 199 4.90 -10.34 -6.74
C TRP A 199 5.12 -11.83 -6.54
N PHE A 200 5.14 -12.65 -7.60
CA PHE A 200 5.44 -14.08 -7.52
C PHE A 200 6.81 -14.31 -6.86
N ALA A 201 7.85 -13.60 -7.31
CA ALA A 201 9.18 -13.68 -6.69
C ALA A 201 9.19 -13.25 -5.21
N SER A 202 8.23 -12.42 -4.80
CA SER A 202 8.06 -12.05 -3.39
C SER A 202 7.36 -13.14 -2.59
N MET A 203 6.35 -13.80 -3.15
CA MET A 203 5.68 -14.95 -2.56
C MET A 203 6.59 -16.17 -2.42
N CYS A 204 7.51 -16.38 -3.36
CA CYS A 204 8.56 -17.39 -3.27
C CYS A 204 9.45 -17.25 -2.02
N ARG A 205 9.69 -16.01 -1.57
CA ARG A 205 10.48 -15.76 -0.37
C ARG A 205 9.64 -15.93 0.89
N MET A 206 8.38 -15.51 0.84
CA MET A 206 7.46 -15.51 1.98
C MET A 206 6.04 -15.81 1.50
N GLU A 207 5.65 -17.07 1.62
CA GLU A 207 4.35 -17.60 1.20
C GLU A 207 3.17 -17.12 2.06
N TYR A 208 3.44 -16.78 3.33
CA TYR A 208 2.41 -16.53 4.35
C TYR A 208 1.39 -17.67 4.40
N ALA A 209 0.09 -17.36 4.23
CA ALA A 209 -1.00 -18.32 4.25
C ALA A 209 -1.31 -18.95 2.89
N ALA A 210 -0.62 -18.53 1.82
CA ALA A 210 -0.76 -19.09 0.48
C ALA A 210 0.32 -20.16 0.28
N LYS A 211 -0.07 -21.43 0.35
CA LYS A 211 0.82 -22.58 0.14
C LYS A 211 0.75 -23.02 -1.31
N PHE A 212 1.89 -23.10 -1.98
CA PHE A 212 1.93 -23.53 -3.36
C PHE A 212 3.17 -24.36 -3.65
N ARG A 213 3.03 -25.30 -4.58
CA ARG A 213 4.17 -26.09 -5.04
C ARG A 213 5.02 -25.22 -5.95
N HIS A 214 6.13 -24.70 -5.47
CA HIS A 214 7.18 -24.24 -6.36
C HIS A 214 8.23 -25.33 -6.52
N GLY A 215 8.96 -25.33 -7.63
CA GLY A 215 10.09 -26.23 -7.84
C GLY A 215 11.23 -25.99 -6.84
N GLN A 216 12.47 -26.23 -7.25
CA GLN A 216 13.63 -25.85 -6.44
C GLN A 216 13.53 -24.37 -6.05
N ALA A 217 13.70 -24.05 -4.77
CA ALA A 217 13.46 -22.71 -4.22
C ALA A 217 14.21 -21.60 -4.97
N GLN A 218 15.37 -21.93 -5.55
CA GLN A 218 16.18 -21.00 -6.36
C GLN A 218 15.51 -20.57 -7.66
N CYS A 219 14.56 -21.35 -8.18
CA CYS A 219 13.92 -21.14 -9.48
C CYS A 219 12.44 -20.75 -9.37
N CYS A 220 11.97 -20.48 -8.16
CA CYS A 220 10.60 -20.03 -7.95
C CYS A 220 10.40 -18.64 -8.61
N PRO A 221 9.31 -18.43 -9.37
CA PRO A 221 8.07 -19.21 -9.37
C PRO A 221 7.94 -20.25 -10.51
N SER A 222 8.96 -20.46 -11.34
CA SER A 222 8.87 -21.37 -12.49
C SER A 222 8.88 -22.86 -12.08
N PRO A 223 8.09 -23.73 -12.75
CA PRO A 223 7.12 -23.39 -13.79
C PRO A 223 5.76 -22.98 -13.19
N LEU A 224 5.18 -21.87 -13.67
CA LEU A 224 3.93 -21.29 -13.15
C LEU A 224 2.75 -22.26 -13.25
N ASN A 225 2.68 -23.06 -14.31
CA ASN A 225 1.62 -24.05 -14.49
C ASN A 225 1.66 -25.22 -13.49
N ARG A 226 2.69 -25.32 -12.65
CA ARG A 226 2.77 -26.31 -11.56
C ARG A 226 2.63 -25.70 -10.16
N THR A 227 2.30 -24.42 -10.08
CA THR A 227 2.17 -23.69 -8.81
C THR A 227 0.77 -23.76 -8.22
N GLN A 228 0.12 -24.92 -8.26
CA GLN A 228 -1.19 -25.10 -7.62
C GLN A 228 -1.13 -24.53 -6.20
N THR A 229 -2.03 -23.57 -5.94
CA THR A 229 -1.95 -22.71 -4.77
C THR A 229 -3.18 -22.92 -3.91
N GLN A 230 -2.97 -23.15 -2.64
CA GLN A 230 -4.01 -23.23 -1.63
C GLN A 230 -3.84 -22.07 -0.64
N VAL A 231 -4.89 -21.30 -0.39
CA VAL A 231 -4.85 -20.18 0.56
C VAL A 231 -5.77 -20.44 1.73
N ARG A 232 -5.20 -20.49 2.93
CA ARG A 232 -5.96 -20.54 4.18
C ARG A 232 -6.14 -19.13 4.73
N TRP A 233 -7.14 -18.41 4.24
CA TRP A 233 -7.43 -17.03 4.68
C TRP A 233 -7.64 -16.90 6.19
N ARG A 234 -8.27 -17.92 6.80
CA ARG A 234 -8.55 -18.00 8.24
C ARG A 234 -8.42 -19.44 8.73
N LYS A 235 -8.06 -19.62 10.01
CA LYS A 235 -7.92 -20.96 10.60
C LYS A 235 -9.24 -21.71 10.62
N GLU A 236 -10.35 -20.97 10.82
CA GLU A 236 -11.69 -21.51 11.01
C GLU A 236 -12.42 -21.83 9.69
N ARG A 237 -11.85 -21.47 8.53
CA ARG A 237 -12.47 -21.71 7.23
C ARG A 237 -11.65 -22.73 6.43
N PRO A 238 -12.32 -23.51 5.53
CA PRO A 238 -11.61 -24.32 4.56
C PRO A 238 -10.63 -23.48 3.77
N ALA A 239 -9.51 -24.09 3.39
CA ALA A 239 -8.58 -23.44 2.48
C ALA A 239 -9.21 -23.36 1.09
N GLN A 240 -8.90 -22.29 0.35
CA GLN A 240 -9.36 -22.08 -1.01
C GLN A 240 -8.28 -22.49 -1.99
N ASP A 241 -8.64 -23.33 -2.96
CA ASP A 241 -7.71 -23.81 -3.98
C ASP A 241 -7.78 -22.94 -5.25
N TYR A 242 -6.61 -22.75 -5.86
CA TYR A 242 -6.38 -22.03 -7.10
C TYR A 242 -5.50 -22.89 -8.00
N ALA A 243 -5.80 -22.89 -9.31
CA ALA A 243 -5.06 -23.70 -10.28
C ALA A 243 -3.55 -23.37 -10.34
N SER A 244 -3.19 -22.11 -10.10
CA SER A 244 -1.79 -21.67 -9.96
C SER A 244 -1.66 -20.38 -9.14
N ILE A 245 -0.43 -19.97 -8.83
CA ILE A 245 -0.18 -18.68 -8.17
C ILE A 245 -0.59 -17.49 -9.05
N ALA A 246 -0.55 -17.66 -10.37
CA ALA A 246 -1.06 -16.69 -11.33
C ALA A 246 -2.60 -16.56 -11.25
N HIS A 247 -3.32 -17.69 -11.10
CA HIS A 247 -4.77 -17.66 -10.87
C HIS A 247 -5.13 -16.98 -9.55
N LEU A 248 -4.38 -17.23 -8.47
CA LEU A 248 -4.57 -16.51 -7.21
C LEU A 248 -4.43 -15.00 -7.40
N TRP A 249 -3.35 -14.55 -8.07
CA TRP A 249 -3.15 -13.13 -8.35
C TRP A 249 -4.29 -12.55 -9.18
N SER A 250 -4.65 -13.22 -10.28
CA SER A 250 -5.69 -12.77 -11.21
C SER A 250 -7.04 -12.66 -10.50
N GLN A 251 -7.53 -13.76 -9.92
CA GLN A 251 -8.88 -13.81 -9.34
C GLN A 251 -9.06 -12.86 -8.16
N TRP A 252 -8.05 -12.72 -7.28
CA TRP A 252 -8.17 -11.82 -6.13
C TRP A 252 -8.22 -10.35 -6.58
N ASN A 253 -7.37 -9.96 -7.53
CA ASN A 253 -7.33 -8.59 -8.02
C ASN A 253 -8.56 -8.27 -8.90
N SER A 254 -8.99 -9.18 -9.78
CA SER A 254 -10.23 -9.01 -10.56
C SER A 254 -11.45 -8.87 -9.65
N ALA A 255 -11.53 -9.62 -8.53
CA ALA A 255 -12.63 -9.46 -7.57
C ALA A 255 -12.71 -8.04 -6.99
N TYR A 256 -11.57 -7.41 -6.68
CA TYR A 256 -11.56 -5.99 -6.35
C TYR A 256 -11.88 -5.14 -7.57
N LEU A 257 -11.25 -5.36 -8.73
CA LEU A 257 -11.48 -4.58 -9.95
C LEU A 257 -12.95 -4.57 -10.42
N ASP A 258 -13.69 -5.66 -10.21
CA ASP A 258 -15.08 -5.84 -10.65
C ASP A 258 -16.13 -5.50 -9.59
N TYR A 259 -15.71 -5.20 -8.35
CA TYR A 259 -16.65 -4.87 -7.27
C TYR A 259 -17.58 -3.70 -7.68
N SER A 260 -18.84 -3.66 -7.26
CA SER A 260 -19.74 -2.54 -7.64
C SER A 260 -19.77 -1.41 -6.60
N GLY A 261 -19.33 -1.69 -5.37
CA GLY A 261 -19.28 -0.68 -4.31
C GLY A 261 -18.07 0.25 -4.36
N PRO A 262 -17.91 1.12 -3.35
CA PRO A 262 -16.80 2.04 -3.25
C PRO A 262 -15.49 1.26 -3.01
N ARG A 263 -14.48 1.57 -3.81
CA ARG A 263 -13.09 1.10 -3.66
C ARG A 263 -12.15 2.04 -4.39
N LEU A 264 -10.87 1.89 -4.11
CA LEU A 264 -9.80 2.21 -5.03
C LEU A 264 -8.92 0.98 -5.27
N VAL A 265 -8.31 0.88 -6.44
CA VAL A 265 -7.19 -0.05 -6.70
C VAL A 265 -6.00 0.78 -7.15
N VAL A 266 -4.87 0.63 -6.46
CA VAL A 266 -3.64 1.40 -6.69
C VAL A 266 -2.47 0.46 -6.93
N ARG A 267 -1.51 0.86 -7.77
CA ARG A 267 -0.28 0.11 -7.98
C ARG A 267 0.70 0.31 -6.82
N TYR A 268 1.36 -0.76 -6.42
CA TYR A 268 2.50 -0.70 -5.50
C TYR A 268 3.61 0.19 -6.05
N GLU A 269 3.83 0.12 -7.36
CA GLU A 269 4.82 0.90 -8.09
C GLU A 269 4.52 2.39 -8.00
N ASP A 270 3.26 2.82 -8.08
CA ASP A 270 2.90 4.23 -7.92
C ASP A 270 3.11 4.72 -6.48
N LEU A 271 3.05 3.85 -5.47
CA LEU A 271 3.47 4.17 -4.10
C LEU A 271 5.00 4.34 -3.95
N LEU A 272 5.78 3.88 -4.93
CA LEU A 272 7.23 4.06 -4.97
C LEU A 272 7.63 5.27 -5.82
N TRP A 273 7.06 5.47 -7.00
CA TRP A 273 7.53 6.53 -7.91
C TRP A 273 6.64 7.76 -7.97
N ARG A 274 5.36 7.64 -7.61
CA ARG A 274 4.36 8.72 -7.62
C ARG A 274 3.69 8.83 -6.27
N THR A 275 4.51 8.77 -5.23
CA THR A 275 4.06 8.59 -3.85
C THR A 275 3.10 9.69 -3.46
N ARG A 276 3.48 10.94 -3.76
CA ARG A 276 2.67 12.11 -3.42
C ARG A 276 1.37 12.15 -4.19
N GLU A 277 1.43 11.99 -5.51
CA GLU A 277 0.24 11.98 -6.36
C GLU A 277 -0.76 10.89 -5.91
N THR A 278 -0.27 9.65 -5.75
CA THR A 278 -1.10 8.49 -5.39
C THR A 278 -1.77 8.67 -4.03
N VAL A 279 -1.00 9.04 -3.01
CA VAL A 279 -1.49 9.21 -1.64
C VAL A 279 -2.44 10.40 -1.55
N SER A 280 -2.16 11.49 -2.29
CA SER A 280 -3.01 12.67 -2.30
C SER A 280 -4.37 12.39 -2.91
N ARG A 281 -4.40 11.67 -4.05
CA ARG A 281 -5.65 11.27 -4.72
C ARG A 281 -6.48 10.32 -3.86
N VAL A 282 -5.86 9.32 -3.23
CA VAL A 282 -6.53 8.44 -2.26
C VAL A 282 -7.10 9.24 -1.07
N CYS A 283 -6.33 10.19 -0.55
CA CYS A 283 -6.74 11.06 0.56
C CYS A 283 -7.99 11.88 0.21
N VAL A 284 -7.95 12.59 -0.93
CA VAL A 284 -9.07 13.40 -1.44
C VAL A 284 -10.29 12.52 -1.72
N CYS A 285 -10.10 11.32 -2.28
CA CYS A 285 -11.18 10.37 -2.51
C CYS A 285 -11.94 10.05 -1.22
N ALA A 286 -11.22 9.77 -0.14
CA ALA A 286 -11.81 9.53 1.17
C ALA A 286 -12.40 10.79 1.84
N GLY A 287 -12.21 11.97 1.25
CA GLY A 287 -12.66 13.26 1.80
C GLY A 287 -11.71 13.87 2.83
N GLY A 288 -10.44 13.48 2.79
CA GLY A 288 -9.36 14.08 3.56
C GLY A 288 -8.70 15.24 2.84
N VAL A 289 -7.67 15.79 3.49
CA VAL A 289 -6.81 16.87 2.99
C VAL A 289 -5.38 16.34 2.96
N PRO A 290 -4.73 16.24 1.78
CA PRO A 290 -3.36 15.77 1.70
C PRO A 290 -2.39 16.77 2.32
N ALA A 291 -1.25 16.29 2.79
CA ALA A 291 -0.16 17.12 3.24
C ALA A 291 0.32 18.04 2.09
N ALA A 292 0.65 19.28 2.44
CA ALA A 292 1.27 20.21 1.51
C ALA A 292 2.58 19.63 0.97
N PRO A 293 2.99 19.96 -0.28
CA PRO A 293 4.25 19.50 -0.87
C PRO A 293 5.46 19.56 0.07
N SER A 294 5.64 20.69 0.77
CA SER A 294 6.78 20.92 1.68
C SER A 294 6.79 20.01 2.91
N ASN A 295 5.65 19.39 3.23
CA ASN A 295 5.44 18.60 4.44
C ASN A 295 5.13 17.14 4.12
N PHE A 296 5.23 16.72 2.85
CA PHE A 296 4.93 15.36 2.45
C PHE A 296 6.12 14.42 2.76
N ASP A 297 5.88 13.39 3.56
CA ASP A 297 6.85 12.36 3.94
C ASP A 297 6.70 11.11 3.06
N VAL A 298 7.68 10.89 2.16
CA VAL A 298 7.72 9.72 1.27
C VAL A 298 8.12 8.41 1.97
N ILE A 299 8.46 8.46 3.26
CA ILE A 299 8.94 7.35 4.09
C ILE A 299 10.18 6.69 3.47
N SER A 300 11.36 7.24 3.78
CA SER A 300 12.64 6.69 3.32
C SER A 300 13.00 5.34 3.98
N SER A 301 12.59 5.15 5.23
CA SER A 301 12.91 3.97 6.04
C SER A 301 12.00 2.76 5.75
N SER A 302 12.30 1.61 6.36
CA SER A 302 11.51 0.40 6.14
C SER A 302 10.04 0.55 6.56
N ALA A 303 9.15 0.22 5.62
CA ALA A 303 7.72 0.11 5.91
C ALA A 303 7.38 -1.12 6.78
N LYS A 304 8.29 -2.10 6.91
CA LYS A 304 8.10 -3.33 7.69
C LYS A 304 9.06 -3.32 8.89
N GLY A 305 8.60 -2.83 10.05
CA GLY A 305 9.35 -2.92 11.31
C GLY A 305 8.79 -4.01 12.23
N GLY A 306 9.63 -4.57 13.12
CA GLY A 306 9.23 -5.50 14.19
C GLY A 306 9.85 -6.91 14.08
N ALA A 307 9.77 -7.68 15.16
CA ALA A 307 10.48 -8.96 15.39
C ALA A 307 10.16 -10.13 14.41
N GLY A 308 9.29 -9.91 13.41
CA GLY A 308 8.90 -10.94 12.43
C GLY A 308 9.31 -10.64 10.98
N HIS A 309 10.14 -9.61 10.77
CA HIS A 309 10.59 -9.19 9.45
C HIS A 309 12.11 -9.20 9.46
N GLY A 310 12.72 -10.15 8.72
CA GLY A 310 14.16 -10.38 8.75
C GLY A 310 14.99 -9.14 8.40
N PHE A 311 16.31 -9.23 8.61
CA PHE A 311 17.28 -8.13 8.50
C PHE A 311 17.50 -7.57 7.07
N ALA A 312 16.70 -7.97 6.09
CA ALA A 312 16.86 -7.48 4.73
C ALA A 312 16.49 -5.99 4.64
N ASP A 313 17.35 -5.20 4.01
CA ASP A 313 17.06 -3.80 3.75
C ASP A 313 15.80 -3.68 2.88
N THR A 314 14.78 -3.08 3.48
CA THR A 314 13.45 -2.83 2.90
C THR A 314 13.13 -1.34 2.89
N SER A 315 14.17 -0.50 2.92
CA SER A 315 14.09 0.95 2.67
C SER A 315 13.45 1.26 1.32
N ARG A 316 12.97 2.49 1.17
CA ARG A 316 12.43 2.98 -0.09
C ARG A 316 13.48 2.92 -1.19
N ALA A 317 14.71 3.36 -0.92
CA ALA A 317 15.81 3.33 -1.89
C ALA A 317 16.10 1.89 -2.37
N SER A 318 16.20 0.93 -1.44
CA SER A 318 16.36 -0.50 -1.78
C SER A 318 15.18 -1.03 -2.60
N ALA A 319 13.94 -0.65 -2.23
CA ALA A 319 12.76 -1.04 -2.99
C ALA A 319 12.79 -0.45 -4.41
N THR A 320 13.01 0.86 -4.58
CA THR A 320 13.09 1.51 -5.89
C THR A 320 14.20 0.88 -6.74
N ALA A 321 15.42 0.72 -6.22
CA ALA A 321 16.52 0.09 -6.94
C ALA A 321 16.24 -1.36 -7.33
N LYS A 322 15.50 -2.10 -6.49
CA LYS A 322 15.09 -3.47 -6.78
C LYS A 322 14.06 -3.52 -7.91
N TYR A 323 13.02 -2.70 -7.81
CA TYR A 323 11.89 -2.76 -8.73
C TYR A 323 12.12 -1.95 -10.01
N SER A 324 13.14 -1.10 -10.08
CA SER A 324 13.58 -0.46 -11.32
C SER A 324 14.41 -1.38 -12.22
N ASN A 325 14.91 -2.49 -11.68
CA ASN A 325 15.70 -3.45 -12.42
C ASN A 325 14.79 -4.43 -13.18
N GLU A 326 14.64 -4.20 -14.48
CA GLU A 326 13.80 -5.05 -15.33
C GLU A 326 14.31 -6.49 -15.44
N THR A 327 15.62 -6.71 -15.46
CA THR A 327 16.18 -8.06 -15.42
C THR A 327 15.63 -8.82 -14.21
N LYS A 328 15.58 -8.20 -13.02
CA LYS A 328 14.97 -8.79 -11.82
C LYS A 328 13.46 -9.08 -11.96
N ARG A 329 12.73 -8.35 -12.82
CA ARG A 329 11.29 -8.58 -13.08
C ARG A 329 11.06 -9.92 -13.79
N TYR A 330 11.91 -10.26 -14.76
CA TYR A 330 11.84 -11.50 -15.53
C TYR A 330 12.67 -12.64 -14.92
N GLN A 331 13.36 -12.37 -13.81
CA GLN A 331 14.23 -13.32 -13.15
C GLN A 331 13.44 -14.58 -12.78
N PHE A 332 14.01 -15.74 -13.17
CA PHE A 332 13.45 -17.08 -12.98
C PHE A 332 12.26 -17.49 -13.85
N LEU A 333 11.75 -16.63 -14.74
CA LEU A 333 10.63 -16.95 -15.62
C LEU A 333 11.08 -17.42 -17.01
N ARG A 334 10.47 -18.52 -17.48
CA ARG A 334 10.67 -19.09 -18.82
C ARG A 334 9.65 -18.53 -19.79
N ASP A 335 9.89 -18.71 -21.08
CA ASP A 335 8.94 -18.37 -22.13
C ASP A 335 7.57 -19.02 -21.90
N ALA A 336 7.56 -20.30 -21.49
CA ALA A 336 6.34 -21.02 -21.13
C ALA A 336 5.60 -20.42 -19.92
N ASP A 337 6.30 -19.78 -18.99
CA ASP A 337 5.68 -19.11 -17.85
C ASP A 337 4.98 -17.82 -18.29
N LEU A 338 5.60 -17.06 -19.20
CA LEU A 338 5.03 -15.82 -19.72
C LEU A 338 3.83 -16.09 -20.63
N ASN A 339 3.89 -17.12 -21.47
CA ASN A 339 2.72 -17.58 -22.23
C ASN A 339 1.60 -17.99 -21.27
N TYR A 340 1.92 -18.83 -20.27
CA TYR A 340 0.93 -19.25 -19.29
C TYR A 340 0.31 -18.08 -18.52
N LEU A 341 1.09 -17.07 -18.14
CA LEU A 341 0.59 -15.84 -17.53
C LEU A 341 -0.40 -15.13 -18.46
N ASN A 342 -0.01 -14.90 -19.72
CA ASN A 342 -0.84 -14.18 -20.69
C ASN A 342 -2.14 -14.94 -21.03
N ASP A 343 -2.10 -16.28 -20.99
CA ASP A 343 -3.27 -17.12 -21.27
C ASP A 343 -4.26 -17.22 -20.09
N HIS A 344 -3.81 -17.03 -18.84
CA HIS A 344 -4.61 -17.35 -17.65
C HIS A 344 -4.84 -16.17 -16.69
N VAL A 345 -4.10 -15.07 -16.84
CA VAL A 345 -4.34 -13.84 -16.09
C VAL A 345 -5.32 -12.96 -16.86
N ASP A 346 -6.24 -12.31 -16.13
CA ASP A 346 -7.19 -11.37 -16.72
C ASP A 346 -6.44 -10.25 -17.44
N ALA A 347 -6.55 -10.22 -18.77
CA ALA A 347 -5.86 -9.25 -19.61
C ALA A 347 -6.19 -7.80 -19.22
N ARG A 348 -7.39 -7.54 -18.68
CA ARG A 348 -7.78 -6.21 -18.19
C ARG A 348 -6.86 -5.75 -17.06
N LEU A 349 -6.45 -6.64 -16.16
CA LEU A 349 -5.51 -6.31 -15.08
C LEU A 349 -4.14 -5.94 -15.66
N LEU A 350 -3.63 -6.73 -16.60
CA LEU A 350 -2.32 -6.49 -17.20
C LEU A 350 -2.28 -5.17 -17.97
N ASP A 351 -3.32 -4.89 -18.77
CA ASP A 351 -3.43 -3.66 -19.54
C ASP A 351 -3.62 -2.43 -18.62
N THR A 352 -4.64 -2.46 -17.76
CA THR A 352 -4.99 -1.36 -16.85
C THR A 352 -3.79 -0.91 -16.03
N PHE A 353 -3.02 -1.85 -15.49
CA PHE A 353 -1.90 -1.52 -14.60
C PHE A 353 -0.54 -1.46 -15.32
N GLY A 354 -0.49 -1.70 -16.63
CA GLY A 354 0.76 -1.68 -17.41
C GLY A 354 1.73 -2.79 -17.01
N TYR A 355 1.20 -3.98 -16.73
CA TYR A 355 1.98 -5.16 -16.35
C TYR A 355 2.13 -6.17 -17.48
N ALA A 356 1.88 -5.78 -18.73
CA ALA A 356 2.19 -6.61 -19.88
C ALA A 356 3.63 -7.12 -19.80
N ALA A 357 3.78 -8.41 -20.09
CA ALA A 357 5.06 -9.11 -20.08
C ALA A 357 5.12 -10.03 -21.30
N THR A 358 6.21 -9.94 -22.05
CA THR A 358 6.33 -10.66 -23.33
C THR A 358 7.54 -11.60 -23.33
N VAL A 359 7.40 -12.71 -24.05
CA VAL A 359 8.50 -13.65 -24.29
C VAL A 359 9.66 -12.93 -24.97
N ASP A 360 9.38 -12.07 -25.95
CA ASP A 360 10.41 -11.32 -26.66
C ASP A 360 11.22 -10.42 -25.74
N ARG A 361 10.55 -9.69 -24.82
CA ARG A 361 11.27 -8.83 -23.86
C ARG A 361 12.14 -9.66 -22.93
N ARG A 362 11.66 -10.82 -22.48
CA ARG A 362 12.44 -11.74 -21.67
C ARG A 362 13.67 -12.27 -22.43
N ARG A 363 13.50 -12.66 -23.70
CA ARG A 363 14.61 -13.11 -24.55
C ARG A 363 15.61 -11.99 -24.85
N GLN A 364 15.19 -10.74 -25.00
CA GLN A 364 16.11 -9.61 -25.12
C GLN A 364 17.01 -9.45 -23.89
N LEU A 365 16.48 -9.71 -22.70
CA LEU A 365 17.21 -9.55 -21.44
C LEU A 365 18.09 -10.75 -21.08
N TYR A 366 17.69 -11.97 -21.47
CA TYR A 366 18.31 -13.21 -21.02
C TYR A 366 18.78 -14.15 -22.14
N GLY A 367 18.53 -13.82 -23.40
CA GLY A 367 18.69 -14.73 -24.53
C GLY A 367 17.89 -16.03 -24.34
N ASP A 368 18.43 -17.12 -24.88
CA ASP A 368 17.89 -18.47 -24.72
C ASP A 368 18.32 -19.16 -23.42
N ALA A 369 19.14 -18.49 -22.60
CA ALA A 369 19.65 -19.08 -21.37
C ALA A 369 18.49 -19.47 -20.45
N PRO A 370 18.46 -20.67 -19.86
CA PRO A 370 17.42 -21.01 -18.90
C PRO A 370 17.49 -20.01 -17.74
N PRO A 371 16.36 -19.39 -17.37
CA PRO A 371 16.30 -18.24 -16.45
C PRO A 371 16.73 -18.61 -15.02
N CYS A 372 16.82 -19.91 -14.74
CA CYS A 372 17.37 -20.47 -13.53
C CYS A 372 17.99 -21.83 -13.84
N ARG A 373 19.25 -22.02 -13.45
CA ARG A 373 19.83 -23.35 -13.30
C ARG A 373 19.80 -23.68 -11.80
N PRO A 374 18.95 -24.61 -11.37
CA PRO A 374 18.92 -24.97 -9.97
C PRO A 374 20.29 -25.51 -9.55
N SER A 375 21.00 -24.75 -8.71
CA SER A 375 22.28 -25.19 -8.15
C SER A 375 22.04 -25.60 -6.71
N ARG A 376 21.98 -26.93 -6.48
CA ARG A 376 21.87 -27.48 -5.12
C ARG A 376 22.97 -26.90 -4.24
N THR A 377 24.20 -26.82 -4.76
CA THR A 377 25.33 -26.21 -4.08
C THR A 377 25.04 -24.76 -3.70
N ALA A 378 24.65 -23.89 -4.64
CA ALA A 378 24.40 -22.48 -4.35
C ALA A 378 23.23 -22.27 -3.35
N TYR A 379 22.24 -23.16 -3.34
CA TYR A 379 21.17 -23.11 -2.35
C TYR A 379 21.60 -23.54 -0.97
N LEU A 380 22.36 -24.63 -0.90
CA LEU A 380 22.97 -25.02 0.37
C LEU A 380 23.85 -23.87 0.86
N GLU A 381 24.68 -23.28 0.00
CA GLU A 381 25.58 -22.19 0.37
C GLU A 381 24.83 -20.96 0.89
N ALA A 382 23.73 -20.58 0.23
CA ALA A 382 22.86 -19.49 0.68
C ALA A 382 22.20 -19.76 2.05
N LEU A 383 22.07 -21.03 2.44
CA LEU A 383 21.63 -21.46 3.76
C LEU A 383 22.77 -21.63 4.76
N GLY A 384 24.02 -21.30 4.39
CA GLY A 384 25.20 -21.57 5.20
C GLY A 384 25.62 -23.04 5.21
N LEU A 385 25.21 -23.82 4.21
CA LEU A 385 25.43 -25.27 4.09
C LEU A 385 26.28 -25.62 2.84
N LYS A 386 26.94 -26.77 2.84
CA LYS A 386 27.62 -27.35 1.68
C LYS A 386 27.17 -28.80 1.45
N PRO A 387 27.24 -29.32 0.22
CA PRO A 387 26.96 -30.72 -0.05
C PRO A 387 27.95 -31.64 0.69
N SER A 388 27.47 -32.77 1.22
CA SER A 388 28.32 -33.88 1.68
C SER A 388 27.67 -35.23 1.34
N ALA A 389 28.45 -36.31 1.35
CA ALA A 389 27.94 -37.67 1.12
C ALA A 389 26.85 -38.11 2.11
N ARG A 390 26.82 -37.50 3.31
CA ARG A 390 25.84 -37.78 4.37
C ARG A 390 24.69 -36.77 4.44
N GLY A 391 24.59 -35.87 3.46
CA GLY A 391 23.62 -34.78 3.44
C GLY A 391 24.26 -33.39 3.63
N PRO A 392 23.47 -32.31 3.66
CA PRO A 392 23.98 -30.95 3.84
C PRO A 392 24.64 -30.76 5.21
N VAL A 393 25.77 -30.04 5.24
CA VAL A 393 26.50 -29.70 6.47
C VAL A 393 26.87 -28.23 6.46
N PRO A 394 27.09 -27.55 7.60
CA PRO A 394 27.60 -26.17 7.65
C PRO A 394 28.79 -25.91 6.73
N ILE A 395 28.83 -24.74 6.09
CA ILE A 395 30.01 -24.27 5.34
C ILE A 395 31.15 -24.02 6.31
N ASP A 396 30.86 -23.27 7.37
CA ASP A 396 31.76 -22.92 8.45
C ASP A 396 32.06 -24.15 9.31
N ASP A 397 33.28 -24.65 9.17
CA ASP A 397 33.80 -25.79 9.90
C ASP A 397 34.16 -25.48 11.36
N GLN A 398 34.09 -24.21 11.77
CA GLN A 398 34.32 -23.76 13.14
C GLN A 398 33.02 -23.64 13.96
N SER A 399 31.87 -23.47 13.29
CA SER A 399 30.54 -23.44 13.95
C SER A 399 30.08 -24.84 14.40
N ASP A 400 29.24 -24.91 15.43
CA ASP A 400 28.65 -26.17 15.89
C ASP A 400 27.52 -26.66 14.95
N GLY A 401 26.99 -25.76 14.12
CA GLY A 401 25.90 -26.02 13.19
C GLY A 401 25.28 -24.74 12.62
N VAL A 402 24.34 -24.89 11.69
CA VAL A 402 23.59 -23.79 11.08
C VAL A 402 22.09 -24.06 11.18
N LEU A 403 21.31 -23.07 11.62
CA LEU A 403 19.84 -23.16 11.63
C LEU A 403 19.29 -22.62 10.31
N ALA A 404 18.73 -23.50 9.48
CA ALA A 404 18.13 -23.14 8.21
C ALA A 404 16.70 -23.67 8.13
N ASN A 405 15.74 -22.78 7.88
CA ASN A 405 14.30 -23.10 7.80
C ASN A 405 13.77 -23.87 9.03
N GLY A 406 14.24 -23.51 10.23
CA GLY A 406 13.85 -24.16 11.48
C GLY A 406 14.47 -25.54 11.73
N VAL A 407 15.37 -25.99 10.85
CA VAL A 407 16.13 -27.24 11.01
C VAL A 407 17.59 -26.90 11.32
N PHE A 408 18.13 -27.49 12.38
CA PHE A 408 19.53 -27.32 12.77
C PHE A 408 20.41 -28.38 12.08
N TYR A 409 21.30 -27.93 11.20
CA TYR A 409 22.27 -28.76 10.48
C TYR A 409 23.58 -28.74 11.25
N ARG A 410 23.92 -29.85 11.89
CA ARG A 410 25.13 -29.97 12.72
C ARG A 410 26.41 -30.05 11.88
N ASN A 411 27.50 -29.46 12.37
CA ASN A 411 28.83 -29.66 11.80
C ASN A 411 29.40 -31.04 12.20
N PRO A 412 29.62 -31.98 11.25
CA PRO A 412 30.13 -33.31 11.57
C PRO A 412 31.61 -33.31 11.98
N ASN A 413 32.36 -32.25 11.68
CA ASN A 413 33.79 -32.15 11.98
C ASN A 413 34.06 -31.65 13.40
N LYS A 414 33.06 -31.06 14.06
CA LYS A 414 33.12 -30.75 15.48
C LYS A 414 32.94 -32.04 16.27
N LYS A 415 34.03 -32.52 16.87
CA LYS A 415 33.96 -33.58 17.89
C LYS A 415 32.90 -33.16 18.90
N ILE A 416 32.00 -34.08 19.21
CA ILE A 416 31.13 -33.94 20.37
C ILE A 416 32.11 -33.85 21.55
N LEU A 417 32.41 -32.64 22.01
CA LEU A 417 33.00 -32.52 23.34
C LEU A 417 31.95 -33.19 24.24
N PRO A 418 32.33 -34.18 25.06
CA PRO A 418 31.43 -34.78 26.02
C PRO A 418 31.07 -33.69 27.04
N PHE A 419 30.14 -32.81 26.67
CA PHE A 419 29.58 -31.83 27.56
C PHE A 419 28.58 -32.58 28.42
N SER A 420 29.05 -32.85 29.64
CA SER A 420 28.27 -32.85 30.87
C SER A 420 26.93 -32.14 30.68
N ILE A 421 25.85 -32.94 30.76
CA ILE A 421 24.48 -32.46 30.88
C ILE A 421 24.39 -31.69 32.20
N ARG A 422 24.76 -30.40 32.21
CA ARG A 422 24.33 -29.46 33.24
C ARG A 422 23.25 -28.58 32.66
N ASN A 423 22.02 -29.02 32.91
CA ASN A 423 20.82 -28.21 33.15
C ASN A 423 20.53 -27.07 32.15
N TYR A 424 19.93 -27.42 31.01
CA TYR A 424 19.08 -26.51 30.23
C TYR A 424 17.57 -26.72 30.50
N ASN A 425 17.22 -27.37 31.61
CA ASN A 425 15.82 -27.63 32.03
C ASN A 425 15.23 -26.60 33.02
N ASN A 426 15.84 -25.42 33.19
CA ASN A 426 15.31 -24.36 34.08
C ASN A 426 14.60 -23.20 33.35
N ALA A 427 13.89 -23.49 32.26
CA ALA A 427 12.82 -22.61 31.79
C ALA A 427 11.54 -22.95 32.60
N LYS A 428 11.33 -22.23 33.70
CA LYS A 428 10.16 -22.33 34.57
C LYS A 428 8.87 -22.22 33.74
N HIS A 429 8.13 -23.32 33.64
CA HIS A 429 6.69 -23.27 33.45
C HIS A 429 6.07 -22.68 34.71
N HIS A 430 5.54 -21.47 34.61
CA HIS A 430 4.52 -21.01 35.54
C HIS A 430 3.19 -21.71 35.17
N PRO A 431 2.55 -22.45 36.09
CA PRO A 431 1.19 -22.91 35.87
C PRO A 431 0.21 -21.72 35.84
N PRO A 432 -0.92 -21.84 35.10
CA PRO A 432 -1.93 -20.79 35.05
C PRO A 432 -2.58 -20.60 36.42
N ARG A 433 -2.79 -19.34 36.79
CA ARG A 433 -3.75 -18.93 37.82
C ARG A 433 -5.07 -18.60 37.18
#